data_AF-A0A2V8NWL3-F1
#
_entry.id   AF-A0A2V8NWL3-F1
#
_cell.length_a   1.000
_cell.length_b   1.000
_cell.length_c   1.000
_cell.angle_alpha   90.00
_cell.angle_beta   90.00
_cell.angle_gamma   90.00
#
_symmetry.space_group_name_H-M   'P 1'
#
loop_
_entity.id
_entity.type
_entity.pdbx_description
1 polymer ?
#
loop_
_entity_poly.entity_id
_entity_poly.type
_entity_poly.pdbx_seq_one_letter_code
_entity_poly.pdbx_strand_id
1 'polypeptide(L)'
;MVASYVLVCQNADCKSRGAGELLEKLAGRLKDSGDVEVKPYMCFGACQAGPNLVLYPQKVWYCGVKPNDVDEIAAHAAGGPGVERLTHGVDASLKELIYQLLDAGLF
;
A
#
# COMPACT_ATOMS: atom_id res chain seq x y z
N MET A 1 17.57 1.37 -9.44
CA MET A 1 17.57 0.75 -8.09
C MET A 1 16.20 1.03 -7.52
N VAL A 2 15.50 0.05 -6.95
CA VAL A 2 14.16 0.31 -6.41
C VAL A 2 14.26 1.32 -5.27
N ALA A 3 13.61 2.48 -5.43
CA ALA A 3 13.61 3.56 -4.45
C ALA A 3 12.41 3.46 -3.51
N SER A 4 11.29 2.91 -3.99
CA SER A 4 10.05 2.79 -3.21
C SER A 4 9.30 1.49 -3.48
N TYR A 5 8.53 1.05 -2.49
CA TYR A 5 7.69 -0.13 -2.54
C TYR A 5 6.23 0.25 -2.29
N VAL A 6 5.32 -0.32 -3.09
CA VAL A 6 3.90 -0.34 -2.78
C VAL A 6 3.56 -1.73 -2.26
N LEU A 7 3.40 -1.84 -0.95
CA LEU A 7 3.10 -3.08 -0.24
C LEU A 7 1.59 -3.26 -0.16
N VAL A 8 1.04 -4.31 -0.78
CA VAL A 8 -0.41 -4.55 -0.87
C VAL A 8 -0.81 -5.70 0.05
N CYS A 9 -1.74 -5.47 0.99
CA CYS A 9 -2.18 -6.52 1.90
C CYS A 9 -2.91 -7.66 1.17
N GLN A 10 -2.36 -8.87 1.24
CA GLN A 10 -2.87 -10.07 0.58
C GLN A 10 -3.44 -11.11 1.58
N ASN A 11 -3.74 -10.73 2.83
CA ASN A 11 -4.47 -11.60 3.76
C ASN A 11 -5.94 -11.79 3.33
N ALA A 12 -6.61 -12.78 3.92
CA ALA A 12 -7.96 -13.21 3.59
C ALA A 12 -8.98 -12.05 3.48
N ASP A 13 -9.07 -11.17 4.49
CA ASP A 13 -10.05 -10.08 4.49
C ASP A 13 -9.80 -9.07 3.36
N CYS A 14 -8.57 -8.56 3.21
CA CYS A 14 -8.23 -7.62 2.12
C CYS A 14 -8.41 -8.27 0.75
N LYS A 15 -8.03 -9.54 0.57
CA LYS A 15 -8.28 -10.28 -0.68
C LYS A 15 -9.77 -10.39 -1.00
N SER A 16 -10.61 -10.71 -0.01
CA SER A 16 -12.08 -10.79 -0.20
C SER A 16 -12.70 -9.44 -0.61
N ARG A 17 -12.01 -8.34 -0.29
CA ARG A 17 -12.39 -6.96 -0.65
C ARG A 17 -11.71 -6.44 -1.93
N GLY A 18 -11.04 -7.31 -2.70
CA GLY A 18 -10.45 -6.96 -3.99
C GLY A 18 -8.97 -6.60 -3.99
N ALA A 19 -8.22 -6.83 -2.91
CA ALA A 19 -6.78 -6.51 -2.88
C ALA A 19 -5.94 -7.22 -3.96
N GLY A 20 -6.38 -8.40 -4.42
CA GLY A 20 -5.73 -9.09 -5.56
C GLY A 20 -5.79 -8.27 -6.85
N GLU A 21 -6.95 -7.69 -7.17
CA GLU A 21 -7.10 -6.80 -8.33
C GLU A 21 -6.24 -5.54 -8.15
N LEU A 22 -6.18 -4.98 -6.94
CA LEU A 22 -5.33 -3.82 -6.65
C LEU A 22 -3.85 -4.11 -6.89
N LEU A 23 -3.36 -5.27 -6.43
CA LEU A 23 -1.98 -5.70 -6.64
C LEU A 23 -1.66 -5.77 -8.14
N GLU A 24 -2.50 -6.44 -8.93
CA GLU A 24 -2.30 -6.58 -10.37
C GLU A 24 -2.34 -5.23 -11.10
N LYS A 25 -3.32 -4.38 -10.78
CA LYS A 25 -3.47 -3.06 -11.40
C LYS A 25 -2.31 -2.12 -11.08
N LEU A 26 -1.88 -2.07 -9.82
CA LEU A 26 -0.73 -1.27 -9.41
C LEU A 26 0.56 -1.76 -10.05
N ALA A 27 0.79 -3.08 -10.06
CA ALA A 27 1.97 -3.68 -10.69
C ALA A 27 2.01 -3.37 -12.20
N GLY A 28 0.88 -3.46 -12.89
CA GLY A 28 0.77 -3.06 -14.29
C GLY A 28 1.03 -1.57 -14.51
N ARG A 29 0.49 -0.71 -13.64
CA ARG A 29 0.61 0.74 -13.76
C ARG A 29 2.02 1.26 -13.51
N LEU A 30 2.75 0.62 -12.61
CA LEU A 30 4.09 1.02 -12.17
C LEU A 30 5.22 0.21 -12.82
N LYS A 31 4.90 -0.72 -13.72
CA LYS A 31 5.87 -1.60 -14.39
C LYS A 31 7.05 -0.85 -15.03
N ASP A 32 6.78 0.30 -15.64
CA ASP A 32 7.77 1.09 -16.37
C ASP A 32 8.34 2.25 -15.54
N SER A 33 7.97 2.38 -14.25
CA SER A 33 8.48 3.44 -13.38
C SER A 33 9.97 3.29 -13.07
N GLY A 34 10.53 2.08 -13.14
CA GLY A 34 11.94 1.76 -12.87
C GLY A 34 12.40 1.86 -11.41
N ASP A 35 11.76 2.74 -10.62
CA ASP A 35 12.14 3.07 -9.25
C ASP A 35 11.08 2.67 -8.20
N VAL A 36 9.93 2.13 -8.64
CA VAL A 36 8.84 1.67 -7.78
C VAL A 36 8.57 0.19 -8.02
N GLU A 37 8.53 -0.60 -6.95
CA GLU A 37 8.17 -2.01 -7.01
C GLU A 37 6.87 -2.26 -6.23
N VAL A 38 5.95 -3.02 -6.82
CA VAL A 38 4.69 -3.41 -6.16
C VAL A 38 4.84 -4.82 -5.62
N LYS A 39 4.65 -5.02 -4.31
CA LYS A 39 4.84 -6.31 -3.64
C LYS A 39 3.59 -6.74 -2.86
N PRO A 40 3.27 -8.05 -2.85
CA PRO A 40 2.30 -8.57 -1.89
C PRO A 40 2.88 -8.49 -0.47
N TYR A 41 2.04 -8.15 0.50
CA TYR A 41 2.38 -8.15 1.93
C TYR A 41 1.38 -9.00 2.70
N MET A 42 1.84 -9.76 3.70
CA MET A 42 1.00 -10.75 4.36
C MET A 42 -0.21 -10.12 5.05
N CYS A 43 -0.03 -9.29 6.08
CA CYS A 43 -1.12 -8.67 6.81
C CYS A 43 -0.63 -7.49 7.66
N PHE A 44 -1.30 -6.34 7.60
CA PHE A 44 -0.98 -5.19 8.44
C PHE A 44 -1.80 -5.10 9.75
N GLY A 45 -2.65 -6.10 10.04
CA GLY A 45 -3.48 -6.12 11.26
C GLY A 45 -4.68 -5.17 11.29
N ALA A 46 -4.89 -4.35 10.25
CA ALA A 46 -5.96 -3.35 10.20
C ALA A 46 -7.14 -3.76 9.28
N CYS A 47 -7.67 -4.98 9.44
CA CYS A 47 -8.71 -5.51 8.54
C CYS A 47 -9.94 -4.59 8.43
N GLN A 48 -10.34 -3.90 9.51
CA GLN A 48 -11.48 -2.99 9.52
C GLN A 48 -11.32 -1.79 8.57
N ALA A 49 -10.08 -1.44 8.23
CA ALA A 49 -9.72 -0.37 7.31
C ALA A 49 -9.35 -0.89 5.91
N GLY A 50 -9.50 -2.18 5.63
CA GLY A 50 -9.05 -2.79 4.37
C GLY A 50 -9.95 -2.50 3.15
N PRO A 51 -9.44 -2.65 1.92
CA PRO A 51 -8.07 -3.05 1.54
C PRO A 51 -6.97 -2.05 1.96
N ASN A 52 -5.85 -2.57 2.45
CA ASN A 52 -4.74 -1.77 2.97
C ASN A 52 -3.50 -1.84 2.07
N LEU A 53 -2.84 -0.69 1.88
CA LEU A 53 -1.56 -0.56 1.20
C LEU A 53 -0.61 0.34 1.97
N VAL A 54 0.69 0.07 1.91
CA VAL A 54 1.72 0.97 2.46
C VAL A 54 2.72 1.33 1.36
N LEU A 55 2.93 2.63 1.17
CA LEU A 55 4.03 3.17 0.39
C LEU A 55 5.24 3.35 1.30
N TYR A 56 6.34 2.68 0.98
CA TYR A 56 7.56 2.59 1.79
C TYR A 56 8.80 2.94 0.94
N PRO A 57 9.78 3.73 1.42
CA PRO A 57 10.02 4.18 2.79
C PRO A 57 9.25 5.45 3.21
N GLN A 58 8.33 5.96 2.38
CA GLN A 58 7.59 7.20 2.66
C GLN A 58 6.64 7.10 3.86
N LYS A 59 6.35 5.88 4.35
CA LYS A 59 5.47 5.60 5.50
C LYS A 59 4.08 6.21 5.33
N VAL A 60 3.52 6.03 4.12
CA VAL A 60 2.14 6.44 3.82
C VAL A 60 1.25 5.21 3.74
N TRP A 61 0.21 5.20 4.56
CA TRP A 61 -0.76 4.12 4.63
C TRP A 61 -2.04 4.53 3.92
N TYR A 62 -2.51 3.68 2.99
CA TYR A 62 -3.80 3.82 2.34
C TYR A 62 -4.80 2.77 2.82
N CYS A 63 -5.98 3.24 3.19
CA CYS A 63 -7.07 2.47 3.77
C CYS A 63 -8.28 2.46 2.81
N GLY A 64 -9.05 1.38 2.82
CA GLY A 64 -10.32 1.29 2.08
C GLY A 64 -10.16 1.45 0.58
N VAL A 65 -9.00 1.06 0.04
CA VAL A 65 -8.63 1.34 -1.34
C VAL A 65 -9.51 0.58 -2.31
N LYS A 66 -9.94 1.28 -3.36
CA LYS A 66 -10.78 0.78 -4.45
C LYS A 66 -10.01 0.78 -5.76
N PRO A 67 -10.43 -0.02 -6.77
CA PRO A 67 -9.76 -0.06 -8.07
C PRO A 67 -9.66 1.31 -8.76
N ASN A 68 -10.57 2.24 -8.51
CA ASN A 68 -10.53 3.58 -9.09
C ASN A 68 -9.51 4.51 -8.43
N ASP A 69 -8.94 4.15 -7.28
CA ASP A 69 -7.91 4.92 -6.58
C ASP A 69 -6.49 4.63 -7.13
N VAL A 70 -6.36 3.59 -7.97
CA VAL A 70 -5.06 3.06 -8.44
C VAL A 70 -4.22 4.14 -9.14
N ASP A 71 -4.82 4.96 -9.98
CA ASP A 71 -4.08 5.99 -10.72
C ASP A 71 -3.53 7.08 -9.79
N GLU A 72 -4.29 7.50 -8.78
CA GLU A 72 -3.83 8.49 -7.79
C GLU A 72 -2.71 7.91 -6.92
N ILE A 73 -2.84 6.65 -6.48
CA ILE A 73 -1.81 5.97 -5.68
C ILE A 73 -0.54 5.75 -6.51
N ALA A 74 -0.67 5.33 -7.77
CA ALA A 74 0.48 5.14 -8.66
C ALA A 74 1.19 6.48 -8.95
N ALA A 75 0.43 7.57 -9.13
CA ALA A 75 1.01 8.90 -9.27
C ALA A 75 1.80 9.30 -8.01
N HIS A 76 1.25 9.10 -6.81
CA HIS A 76 1.98 9.38 -5.57
C HIS A 76 3.23 8.52 -5.42
N ALA A 77 3.14 7.22 -5.72
CA ALA A 77 4.29 6.32 -5.67
C ALA A 77 5.42 6.76 -6.62
N ALA A 78 5.07 7.38 -7.75
CA ALA A 78 6.00 7.99 -8.71
C ALA A 78 6.39 9.45 -8.38
N GLY A 79 6.10 9.96 -7.18
CA GLY A 79 6.49 11.29 -6.72
C GLY A 79 5.44 12.40 -6.88
N GLY A 80 4.21 12.05 -7.26
CA GLY A 80 3.05 12.95 -7.27
C GLY A 80 2.51 13.28 -5.88
N PRO A 81 1.40 14.02 -5.76
CA PRO A 81 0.78 14.34 -4.47
C PRO A 81 0.12 13.12 -3.82
N GLY A 82 0.10 13.11 -2.48
CA GLY A 82 -0.59 12.08 -1.68
C GLY A 82 -2.12 12.13 -1.78
N VAL A 83 -2.77 11.03 -1.39
CA VAL A 83 -4.23 10.85 -1.47
C VAL A 83 -4.83 10.89 -0.08
N GLU A 84 -4.92 12.08 0.52
CA GLU A 84 -5.23 12.27 1.95
C GLU A 84 -6.55 11.62 2.40
N ARG A 85 -7.57 11.59 1.53
CA ARG A 85 -8.85 10.93 1.86
C ARG A 85 -8.72 9.44 2.20
N LEU A 86 -7.61 8.79 1.82
CA LEU A 86 -7.32 7.38 2.07
C LEU A 86 -6.37 7.15 3.26
N THR A 87 -5.88 8.19 3.95
CA THR A 87 -4.81 8.05 4.98
C THR A 87 -5.33 7.91 6.41
N HIS A 88 -6.65 7.89 6.60
CA HIS A 88 -7.33 7.81 7.89
C HIS A 88 -7.97 6.44 8.13
N GLY A 89 -8.27 6.10 9.40
CA GLY A 89 -9.01 4.88 9.75
C GLY A 89 -8.17 3.75 10.36
N VAL A 90 -6.88 3.97 10.59
CA VAL A 90 -5.99 3.04 11.32
C VAL A 90 -5.39 3.76 12.52
N ASP A 91 -5.40 3.08 13.66
CA ASP A 91 -4.81 3.54 14.91
C ASP A 91 -3.32 3.90 14.74
N ALA A 92 -2.90 4.98 15.37
CA ALA A 92 -1.54 5.50 15.22
C ALA A 92 -0.49 4.54 15.79
N SER A 93 -0.77 3.88 16.93
CA SER A 93 0.18 2.92 17.52
C SER A 93 0.34 1.68 16.65
N LEU A 94 -0.74 1.22 15.99
CA LEU A 94 -0.63 0.14 15.01
C LEU A 94 0.20 0.55 13.79
N LYS A 95 0.00 1.76 13.24
CA LYS A 95 0.81 2.27 12.11
C LYS A 95 2.30 2.28 12.46
N GLU A 96 2.66 2.83 13.62
CA GLU A 96 4.05 2.89 14.07
C GLU A 96 4.67 1.51 14.24
N LEU A 97 3.95 0.56 14.85
CA LEU A 97 4.44 -0.81 14.99
C LEU A 97 4.73 -1.43 13.62
N ILE A 98 3.81 -1.32 12.66
CA ILE A 98 4.01 -1.86 11.32
C ILE A 98 5.20 -1.18 10.63
N TYR A 99 5.35 0.15 10.74
CA TYR A 99 6.49 0.84 10.16
C TYR A 99 7.82 0.40 10.76
N GLN A 100 7.87 0.15 12.07
CA GLN A 100 9.07 -0.42 12.71
C GLN A 100 9.41 -1.81 12.19
N LEU A 101 8.41 -2.66 11.93
CA LEU A 101 8.61 -3.98 11.33
C LEU A 101 9.13 -3.87 9.89
N LEU A 102 8.60 -2.93 9.10
CA LEU A 102 9.08 -2.66 7.75
C LEU A 102 10.51 -2.11 7.74
N ASP A 103 10.85 -1.22 8.68
CA ASP A 103 12.22 -0.71 8.89
C ASP A 103 13.20 -1.83 9.26
N ALA A 104 12.72 -2.88 9.94
CA ALA A 104 13.48 -4.09 10.22
C ALA A 104 13.60 -5.04 9.01
N GLY A 105 13.04 -4.69 7.86
CA GLY A 105 13.11 -5.47 6.62
C GLY A 105 12.09 -6.61 6.52
N LEU A 106 11.02 -6.57 7.32
CA LEU A 106 9.94 -7.57 7.23
C LEU A 106 8.95 -7.20 6.13
N PHE A 107 9.29 -7.45 4.86
CA PHE A 107 8.36 -7.36 3.71
C PHE A 107 8.87 -8.13 2.48
#